data_AF-A0AAE8T0E6-F1
#
_entry.id   AF-A0AAE8T0E6-F1
#
_cell.length_a   1.000
_cell.length_b   1.000
_cell.length_c   1.000
_cell.angle_alpha   90.00
_cell.angle_beta   90.00
_cell.angle_gamma   90.00
#
_symmetry.space_group_name_H-M   'P 1'
#
loop_
_entity.id
_entity.type
_entity.pdbx_description
1 polymer ?
#
loop_
_entity_poly.entity_id
_entity_poly.type
_entity_poly.pdbx_seq_one_letter_code
_entity_poly.pdbx_strand_id
1 'polypeptide(L)'
;MSPPAKIFPACALPQEIQRDETGRRRKPAPGATKARIELSECELLSMPQYECSVQSPETSEGRVHCYEVVRFFRRCADKKGHFMVETTNWEKQQREKQQQSKSSSWVA
;
A
#
# COMPACT_ATOMS: atom_id res chain seq x y z
N MET A 1 -10.77 -16.87 -10.77
CA MET A 1 -10.57 -16.72 -9.32
C MET A 1 -9.27 -15.94 -9.10
N SER A 2 -9.22 -15.02 -8.14
CA SER A 2 -7.98 -14.31 -7.81
C SER A 2 -6.98 -15.26 -7.16
N PRO A 3 -5.68 -15.22 -7.52
CA PRO A 3 -4.67 -16.05 -6.88
C PRO A 3 -4.53 -15.70 -5.40
N PRO A 4 -4.09 -16.64 -4.54
CA PRO A 4 -3.83 -16.37 -3.13
C PRO A 4 -2.86 -15.19 -2.97
N ALA A 5 -3.26 -14.20 -2.18
CA ALA A 5 -2.40 -13.06 -1.87
C ALA A 5 -1.26 -13.54 -0.96
N LYS A 6 -0.01 -13.21 -1.32
CA LYS A 6 1.14 -13.47 -0.46
C LYS A 6 1.07 -12.54 0.75
N ILE A 7 1.18 -13.10 1.96
CA ILE A 7 1.25 -12.34 3.20
C ILE A 7 2.72 -12.00 3.50
N PHE A 8 3.00 -10.73 3.76
CA PHE A 8 4.31 -10.23 4.15
C PHE A 8 4.16 -8.92 4.94
N PRO A 9 5.12 -8.53 5.79
CA PRO A 9 5.04 -7.29 6.54
C PRO A 9 5.14 -6.07 5.60
N ALA A 10 4.44 -4.98 5.92
CA ALA A 10 4.42 -3.78 5.08
C ALA A 10 5.82 -3.18 4.81
N CYS A 11 6.80 -3.39 5.71
CA CYS A 11 8.17 -2.96 5.52
C CYS A 11 8.91 -3.70 4.39
N ALA A 12 8.46 -4.89 4.01
CA ALA A 12 9.00 -5.69 2.90
C ALA A 12 8.38 -5.31 1.54
N LEU A 13 7.40 -4.40 1.51
CA LEU A 13 6.72 -4.00 0.29
C LEU A 13 7.66 -3.50 -0.81
N PRO A 14 8.68 -2.64 -0.54
CA PRO A 14 9.62 -2.20 -1.57
C PRO A 14 10.35 -3.35 -2.29
N GLN A 15 10.59 -4.46 -1.59
CA GLN A 15 11.26 -5.65 -2.12
C GLN A 15 10.29 -6.55 -2.88
N GLU A 16 9.07 -6.74 -2.37
CA GLU A 16 8.06 -7.62 -2.97
C GLU A 16 7.55 -7.09 -4.31
N ILE A 17 7.40 -5.76 -4.46
CA ILE A 17 6.97 -5.16 -5.73
C ILE A 17 7.97 -5.36 -6.87
N GLN A 18 9.23 -5.74 -6.57
CA GLN A 18 10.23 -6.03 -7.60
C GLN A 18 9.94 -7.35 -8.31
N ARG A 19 8.97 -8.14 -7.86
CA ARG A 19 8.59 -9.43 -8.46
C ARG A 19 7.21 -9.33 -9.12
N ASP A 20 7.02 -10.05 -10.20
CA ASP A 20 5.73 -10.21 -10.88
C ASP A 20 4.90 -11.33 -10.23
N GLU A 21 3.69 -11.52 -10.73
CA GLU A 21 2.75 -12.56 -10.28
C GLU A 21 3.31 -13.99 -10.40
N THR A 22 4.35 -14.19 -11.21
CA THR A 22 5.05 -15.48 -11.36
C THR A 22 6.27 -15.60 -10.44
N GLY A 23 6.53 -14.58 -9.62
CA GLY A 23 7.71 -14.47 -8.75
C GLY A 23 8.99 -14.05 -9.47
N ARG A 24 8.94 -13.79 -10.78
CA ARG A 24 10.11 -13.34 -11.55
C ARG A 24 10.37 -11.86 -11.31
N ARG A 25 11.63 -11.45 -11.37
CA ARG A 25 11.99 -10.03 -11.20
C ARG A 25 11.41 -9.19 -12.35
N ARG A 26 10.68 -8.13 -11.99
CA ARG A 26 10.19 -7.11 -12.93
C ARG A 26 11.37 -6.39 -13.57
N LYS A 27 11.25 -6.14 -14.87
CA LYS A 27 12.20 -5.30 -15.62
C LYS A 27 11.71 -3.85 -15.55
N PRO A 28 12.59 -2.86 -15.35
CA PRO A 28 12.20 -1.46 -15.36
C PRO A 28 11.46 -1.07 -16.65
N ALA A 29 10.61 -0.06 -16.55
CA ALA A 29 9.91 0.50 -17.72
C ALA A 29 10.93 1.03 -18.75
N PRO A 30 10.57 1.06 -20.05
CA PRO A 30 11.41 1.68 -21.06
C PRO A 30 11.72 3.15 -20.69
N GLY A 31 13.00 3.54 -20.74
CA GLY A 31 13.43 4.88 -20.35
C GLY A 31 13.56 5.12 -18.84
N ALA A 32 13.34 4.11 -17.99
CA ALA A 32 13.60 4.25 -16.56
C ALA A 32 15.09 4.46 -16.30
N THR A 33 15.41 5.48 -15.50
CA THR A 33 16.79 5.81 -15.08
C THR A 33 17.31 4.84 -14.01
N LYS A 34 16.41 4.19 -13.27
CA LYS A 34 16.74 3.28 -12.17
C LYS A 34 16.53 1.82 -12.56
N ALA A 35 17.42 0.96 -12.05
CA ALA A 35 17.37 -0.49 -12.24
C ALA A 35 16.30 -1.20 -11.38
N ARG A 36 15.66 -0.47 -10.45
CA ARG A 36 14.63 -0.95 -9.52
C ARG A 36 13.48 0.03 -9.48
N ILE A 37 12.30 -0.48 -9.16
CA ILE A 37 11.08 0.32 -9.03
C ILE A 37 11.09 0.94 -7.62
N GLU A 38 11.14 2.27 -7.54
CA GLU A 38 11.09 2.99 -6.26
C GLU A 38 9.65 3.43 -5.97
N LEU A 39 9.04 2.90 -4.89
CA LEU A 39 7.65 3.18 -4.55
C LEU A 39 7.35 4.67 -4.39
N SER A 40 8.28 5.43 -3.81
CA SER A 40 8.12 6.86 -3.58
C SER A 40 7.99 7.68 -4.87
N GLU A 41 8.51 7.16 -6.00
CA GLU A 41 8.47 7.81 -7.31
C GLU A 41 7.25 7.38 -8.14
N CYS A 42 6.57 6.31 -7.73
CA CYS A 42 5.29 5.95 -8.32
C CYS A 42 4.21 6.96 -7.90
N GLU A 43 3.29 7.25 -8.81
CA GLU A 43 2.14 8.13 -8.55
C GLU A 43 1.30 7.60 -7.39
N LEU A 44 1.02 8.46 -6.42
CA LEU A 44 0.19 8.15 -5.25
C LEU A 44 -1.27 8.49 -5.54
N LEU A 45 -2.14 7.50 -5.38
CA LEU A 45 -3.58 7.57 -5.55
C LEU A 45 -4.26 7.23 -4.22
N SER A 46 -5.44 7.82 -3.99
CA SER A 46 -6.27 7.53 -2.80
C SER A 46 -7.67 7.13 -3.22
N MET A 47 -8.24 6.17 -2.50
CA MET A 47 -9.61 5.70 -2.71
C MET A 47 -10.34 5.61 -1.36
N PRO A 48 -11.33 6.48 -1.10
CA PRO A 48 -12.22 6.34 0.03
C PRO A 48 -13.03 5.05 -0.06
N GLN A 49 -13.08 4.30 1.03
CA GLN A 49 -13.93 3.14 1.21
C GLN A 49 -14.71 3.28 2.52
N TYR A 50 -15.69 2.41 2.73
CA TYR A 50 -16.40 2.31 4.00
C TYR A 50 -16.24 0.91 4.56
N GLU A 51 -15.84 0.82 5.82
CA GLU A 51 -15.87 -0.42 6.57
C GLU A 51 -17.09 -0.39 7.48
N CYS A 52 -17.95 -1.40 7.31
CA CYS A 52 -19.21 -1.50 8.03
C CYS A 52 -19.20 -2.71 8.96
N SER A 53 -19.55 -2.49 10.22
CA SER A 53 -19.73 -3.53 11.22
C SER A 53 -21.13 -3.47 11.81
N VAL A 54 -21.76 -4.62 12.02
CA VAL A 54 -23.04 -4.72 12.75
C VAL A 54 -22.73 -4.71 14.24
N GLN A 55 -23.27 -3.74 14.97
CA GLN A 55 -23.24 -3.77 16.43
C GLN A 55 -24.31 -4.73 16.95
N SER A 56 -23.99 -5.50 17.98
CA SER A 56 -24.88 -6.54 18.53
C SER A 56 -25.45 -7.48 17.45
N PRO A 57 -24.59 -8.19 16.70
CA PRO A 57 -25.03 -9.07 15.60
C PRO A 57 -25.96 -10.20 16.06
N GLU A 58 -25.98 -10.50 17.35
CA GLU A 58 -26.86 -11.48 17.98
C GLU A 58 -28.32 -11.00 18.17
N THR A 59 -28.61 -9.71 18.07
CA THR A 59 -29.96 -9.17 18.18
C THR A 59 -30.49 -8.69 16.83
N SER A 60 -31.79 -8.82 16.59
CA SER A 60 -32.40 -8.31 15.33
C SER A 60 -32.43 -6.78 15.26
N GLU A 61 -32.07 -6.09 16.34
CA GLU A 61 -31.98 -4.63 16.42
C GLU A 61 -30.57 -4.11 16.14
N GLY A 62 -29.62 -5.00 15.82
CA GLY A 62 -28.24 -4.65 15.58
C GLY A 62 -28.09 -3.58 14.49
N ARG A 63 -27.54 -2.41 14.86
CA ARG A 63 -27.35 -1.28 13.94
C ARG A 63 -26.07 -1.46 13.13
N VAL A 64 -26.14 -1.11 11.85
CA VAL A 64 -24.96 -1.06 10.98
C VAL A 64 -24.23 0.26 11.22
N HIS A 65 -22.97 0.17 11.63
CA HIS A 65 -22.07 1.31 11.74
C HIS A 65 -21.02 1.23 10.64
N CYS A 66 -21.00 2.23 9.76
CA CYS A 66 -20.00 2.37 8.72
C CYS A 66 -19.07 3.55 9.03
N TYR A 67 -17.78 3.34 8.87
CA TYR A 67 -16.78 4.39 9.01
C TYR A 67 -15.92 4.47 7.75
N GLU A 68 -15.48 5.68 7.42
CA GLU A 68 -14.65 5.93 6.26
C GLU A 68 -13.23 5.36 6.48
N VAL A 69 -12.74 4.63 5.49
CA VAL A 69 -11.40 4.08 5.44
C VAL A 69 -10.74 4.51 4.13
N VAL A 70 -9.73 5.37 4.20
CA VAL A 70 -8.98 5.80 3.02
C VAL A 70 -7.89 4.79 2.70
N ARG A 71 -7.96 4.17 1.52
CA ARG A 71 -6.91 3.30 0.99
C ARG A 71 -5.97 4.07 0.09
N PHE A 72 -4.67 3.77 0.18
CA PHE A 72 -3.65 4.37 -0.68
C PHE A 72 -3.10 3.35 -1.67
N PHE A 73 -2.89 3.79 -2.91
CA PHE A 73 -2.33 2.97 -3.98
C PHE A 73 -1.20 3.70 -4.69
N ARG A 74 -0.16 2.97 -5.08
CA ARG A 74 0.90 3.47 -5.95
C ARG A 74 0.70 2.89 -7.35
N ARG A 75 0.61 3.75 -8.37
CA ARG A 75 0.62 3.34 -9.78
C ARG A 75 2.06 3.33 -10.29
N CYS A 76 2.63 2.14 -10.35
CA CYS A 76 4.01 1.92 -10.80
C CYS A 76 4.06 1.45 -12.26
N ALA A 77 5.26 1.46 -12.85
CA ALA A 77 5.50 0.99 -14.21
C ALA A 77 6.66 -0.01 -14.27
N ASP A 78 6.52 -1.02 -15.11
CA ASP A 78 7.56 -1.97 -15.48
C ASP A 78 7.57 -2.15 -17.01
N LYS A 79 8.39 -3.07 -17.53
CA LYS A 79 8.49 -3.33 -18.97
C LYS A 79 7.16 -3.74 -19.62
N LYS A 80 6.25 -4.39 -18.88
CA LYS A 80 4.96 -4.88 -19.38
C LYS A 80 3.85 -3.80 -19.31
N GLY A 81 4.09 -2.68 -18.62
CA GLY A 81 3.15 -1.57 -18.53
C GLY A 81 2.98 -1.08 -17.09
N HIS A 82 1.78 -0.62 -16.75
CA HIS A 82 1.47 -0.14 -15.41
C HIS A 82 0.89 -1.22 -14.52
N PHE A 83 1.17 -1.13 -13.23
CA PHE A 83 0.57 -1.98 -12.21
C PHE A 83 0.26 -1.20 -10.94
N MET A 84 -0.73 -1.67 -10.20
CA MET A 84 -1.21 -1.05 -8.98
C MET A 84 -0.69 -1.79 -7.76
N VAL A 85 -0.25 -1.05 -6.76
CA VAL A 85 0.20 -1.59 -5.47
C VAL A 85 -0.62 -0.93 -4.37
N GLU A 86 -1.32 -1.72 -3.56
CA GLU A 86 -1.95 -1.23 -2.34
C GLU A 86 -0.86 -0.93 -1.30
N THR A 87 -0.86 0.30 -0.77
CA THR A 87 0.25 0.85 0.02
C THR A 87 -0.21 1.49 1.33
N THR A 88 -1.47 1.30 1.75
CA THR A 88 -2.05 1.99 2.91
C THR A 88 -1.19 1.87 4.17
N ASN A 89 -0.77 0.64 4.50
CA ASN A 89 0.09 0.38 5.66
C ASN A 89 1.51 0.92 5.47
N TRP A 90 2.04 0.90 4.25
CA TRP A 90 3.37 1.42 3.96
C TRP A 90 3.40 2.95 4.11
N GLU A 91 2.41 3.65 3.56
CA GLU A 91 2.27 5.11 3.68
C GLU A 91 2.11 5.53 5.15
N LYS A 92 1.36 4.76 5.95
CA LYS A 92 1.26 4.99 7.40
C LYS A 92 2.62 4.93 8.08
N GLN A 93 3.40 3.87 7.83
CA GLN A 93 4.75 3.71 8.38
C GLN A 93 5.71 4.82 7.95
N GLN A 94 5.63 5.31 6.70
CA GLN A 94 6.48 6.41 6.25
C GLN A 94 6.17 7.72 6.99
N ARG A 95 4.88 8.00 7.24
CA ARG A 95 4.48 9.18 8.03
C ARG A 95 4.96 9.10 9.47
N GLU A 96 4.82 7.94 10.11
CA GLU A 96 5.30 7.70 11.47
C GLU A 96 6.81 7.92 11.59
N LYS A 97 7.60 7.38 10.63
CA LYS A 97 9.05 7.59 10.59
C LYS A 97 9.45 9.06 10.41
N GLN A 98 8.73 9.81 9.57
CA GLN A 98 8.97 11.24 9.38
C GLN A 98 8.62 12.08 10.61
N GLN A 99 7.61 11.68 11.39
CA GLN A 99 7.26 12.34 12.64
C GLN A 99 8.31 12.07 13.72
N GLN A 100 8.80 10.83 13.80
CA GLN A 100 9.87 10.45 14.73
C GLN A 100 11.16 11.23 14.47
N SER A 101 11.58 11.35 13.21
CA SER A 101 12.83 12.04 12.85
C SER A 101 12.77 13.55 13.12
N LYS A 102 11.60 14.18 12.94
CA LYS A 102 11.38 15.59 13.29
C LYS A 102 11.42 15.80 14.80
N SER A 103 10.82 14.91 15.58
CA SER A 103 10.85 14.96 17.05
C SER A 103 12.27 14.83 17.60
N SER A 104 13.06 13.87 17.10
CA SER A 104 14.46 13.71 17.52
C SER A 104 15.37 14.88 17.14
N SER A 105 15.02 15.65 16.11
CA SER A 105 15.79 16.83 15.68
C SER A 105 15.56 18.07 16.54
N TRP A 106 14.51 18.10 17.37
CA TRP A 106 14.21 19.20 18.29
C TRP A 106 14.78 19.00 19.69
N VAL A 107 15.28 17.79 19.99
CA VAL A 107 15.85 17.41 21.30
C VAL A 107 17.39 17.40 21.26
N ALA A 108 18.00 17.72 20.11
CA ALA A 108 19.44 17.90 19.91
C ALA A 108 19.74 19.38 19.66
#